data_AF-A0A2D5B655-F1
#
_entry.id   AF-A0A2D5B655-F1
#
_cell.length_a   1.000
_cell.length_b   1.000
_cell.length_c   1.000
_cell.angle_alpha   90.00
_cell.angle_beta   90.00
_cell.angle_gamma   90.00
#
_symmetry.space_group_name_H-M   'P 1'
#
loop_
_entity.id
_entity.type
_entity.pdbx_description
1 polymer ?
#
loop_
_entity_poly.entity_id
_entity_poly.type
_entity_poly.pdbx_seq_one_letter_code
_entity_poly.pdbx_strand_id
1 'polypeptide(L)'
;MITIAVLMAGLGTARGGIQVLDDIGAPVPASAWSLASTPAGYRIVLQELHDPWQVTWYVVRCDGGERFDEVEIAVDGPVAGSPVQVRIEGAGAIDAIVQTGSAETHLEYVQVFEDLGDVQVQSIGTLIVGRDVHGPIVATTPPNPVRGIVAIEAGRDIAGPLLAEHGRIEYVSAGRSLGTQDAPVRMRARYGIGTLECDSIAVLDIDLRSSTGDGTLSRLNASVVDGTIMVDAITPFEGQDALEIDRFDGLLCLEGALSGGDSIIHLGAQGLSGQVIVNAADEGGAWSAPIDLGMPADDDYVQLQGPTYGSTPDDVGGGSVGVVPFRLHMSGCEPLSGGTVSIGESSLVARLRWYGPVVWPGGPPLSVERRASPGGAGWEPVPSVHFLCLHDPDDSNVIHVESAAQGLGFVSGWEYRLRPTGHLVCAVSAAPVVAVGDAWTIEIEQTDVCIGDLDGDGGVGVTDLLVLLACWGDVDGELAVRSDLDGDDVVGVLDLLGLLGVWGPCTS
;
A
#
# COMPACT_ATOMS: atom_id res chain seq x y z
N MET A 1 48.40 12.78 -24.71
CA MET A 1 48.28 14.23 -24.49
C MET A 1 47.60 14.38 -23.14
N ILE A 2 48.38 14.60 -22.08
CA ILE A 2 47.89 14.67 -20.70
C ILE A 2 47.65 16.15 -20.41
N THR A 3 46.39 16.57 -20.42
CA THR A 3 46.00 17.93 -20.05
C THR A 3 45.99 18.01 -18.53
N ILE A 4 47.05 18.57 -17.95
CA ILE A 4 47.14 18.89 -16.53
C ILE A 4 46.27 20.12 -16.30
N ALA A 5 45.05 19.92 -15.77
CA ALA A 5 44.24 21.01 -15.25
C ALA A 5 44.88 21.48 -13.93
N VAL A 6 45.48 22.67 -13.96
CA VAL A 6 46.03 23.33 -12.78
C VAL A 6 44.85 23.89 -11.97
N LEU A 7 44.50 23.21 -10.89
CA LEU A 7 43.54 23.69 -9.89
C LEU A 7 44.20 24.86 -9.12
N MET A 8 43.85 26.10 -9.46
CA MET A 8 44.26 27.27 -8.67
C MET A 8 43.35 27.37 -7.44
N ALA A 9 43.74 26.71 -6.35
CA ALA A 9 43.14 26.92 -5.03
C ALA A 9 43.54 28.31 -4.52
N GLY A 10 42.61 29.28 -4.59
CA GLY A 10 42.78 30.57 -3.95
C GLY A 10 42.52 30.46 -2.46
N LEU A 11 43.53 30.71 -1.63
CA LEU A 11 43.35 30.92 -0.19
C LEU A 11 42.40 32.12 0.02
N GLY A 12 41.40 31.93 0.89
CA GLY A 12 40.16 32.70 0.96
C GLY A 12 40.28 34.21 0.85
N THR A 13 39.85 34.75 -0.28
CA THR A 13 39.28 36.10 -0.35
C THR A 13 37.83 35.95 -0.80
N ALA A 14 36.88 36.37 0.04
CA ALA A 14 35.46 36.39 -0.26
C ALA A 14 35.23 36.94 -1.69
N ARG A 15 34.71 36.10 -2.58
CA ARG A 15 34.07 36.58 -3.82
C ARG A 15 32.74 37.19 -3.40
N GLY A 16 32.40 38.37 -3.94
CA GLY A 16 31.13 39.05 -3.63
C GLY A 16 29.97 38.08 -3.85
N GLY A 17 29.32 37.67 -2.76
CA GLY A 17 28.35 36.59 -2.74
C GLY A 17 28.54 35.63 -1.57
N ILE A 18 29.75 35.08 -1.36
CA ILE A 18 29.98 33.96 -0.41
C ILE A 18 30.85 34.38 0.77
N GLN A 19 30.35 34.13 1.99
CA GLN A 19 31.06 34.37 3.25
C GLN A 19 31.02 33.11 4.12
N VAL A 20 32.11 32.85 4.86
CA VAL A 20 32.16 31.80 5.89
C VAL A 20 32.42 32.47 7.24
N LEU A 21 31.44 32.39 8.12
CA LEU A 21 31.39 33.07 9.41
C LEU A 21 31.25 32.05 10.55
N ASP A 22 31.54 32.46 11.78
CA ASP A 22 31.19 31.70 12.99
C ASP A 22 29.76 32.02 13.45
N ASP A 23 29.34 31.50 14.61
CA ASP A 23 28.00 31.68 15.18
C ASP A 23 27.68 33.13 15.58
N ILE A 24 28.71 33.92 15.89
CA ILE A 24 28.57 35.35 16.22
C ILE A 24 28.70 36.27 15.00
N GLY A 25 28.91 35.69 13.81
CA GLY A 25 29.04 36.40 12.54
C GLY A 25 30.42 36.98 12.25
N ALA A 26 31.45 36.57 12.98
CA ALA A 26 32.83 36.94 12.67
C ALA A 26 33.42 36.01 11.58
N PRO A 27 34.35 36.50 10.73
CA PRO A 27 34.93 35.68 9.67
C PRO A 27 35.75 34.49 10.21
N VAL A 28 35.52 33.30 9.67
CA VAL A 28 36.32 32.10 9.97
C VAL A 28 37.70 32.23 9.31
N PRO A 29 38.80 31.84 9.99
CA PRO A 29 40.15 31.89 9.43
C PRO A 29 40.25 31.18 8.07
N ALA A 30 40.95 31.79 7.11
CA ALA A 30 41.11 31.25 5.75
C ALA A 30 41.92 29.95 5.66
N SER A 31 42.50 29.46 6.76
CA SER A 31 43.09 28.12 6.82
C SER A 31 42.03 27.04 7.03
N ALA A 32 40.92 27.37 7.67
CA ALA A 32 39.88 26.42 8.08
C ALA A 32 38.86 26.10 6.97
N TRP A 33 38.93 26.80 5.82
CA TRP A 33 38.07 26.55 4.68
C TRP A 33 38.72 26.95 3.35
N SER A 34 38.24 26.39 2.24
CA SER A 34 38.64 26.77 0.88
C SER A 34 37.45 26.82 -0.08
N LEU A 35 37.59 27.56 -1.18
CA LEU A 35 36.56 27.71 -2.21
C LEU A 35 37.20 27.57 -3.61
N ALA A 36 36.65 26.68 -4.42
CA ALA A 36 37.05 26.47 -5.81
C ALA A 36 35.85 26.69 -6.75
N SER A 37 36.10 27.27 -7.92
CA SER A 37 35.09 27.35 -8.98
C SER A 37 35.14 26.09 -9.82
N THR A 38 33.96 25.55 -10.15
CA THR A 38 33.79 24.36 -10.97
C THR A 38 32.93 24.72 -12.20
N PRO A 39 32.83 23.84 -13.21
CA PRO A 39 31.91 24.05 -14.32
C PRO A 39 30.43 24.09 -13.91
N ALA A 40 30.07 23.46 -12.79
CA ALA A 40 28.70 23.38 -12.27
C ALA A 40 28.37 24.47 -11.24
N GLY A 41 29.38 25.06 -10.60
CA GLY A 41 29.20 26.14 -9.64
C GLY A 41 30.45 26.36 -8.79
N TYR A 42 30.28 26.14 -7.48
CA TYR A 42 31.34 26.28 -6.49
C TYR A 42 31.45 25.04 -5.60
N ARG A 43 32.70 24.67 -5.33
CA ARG A 43 33.05 23.68 -4.31
C ARG A 43 33.62 24.39 -3.10
N ILE A 44 32.98 24.24 -1.95
CA ILE A 44 33.48 24.73 -0.66
C ILE A 44 33.93 23.54 0.19
N VAL A 45 35.10 23.65 0.82
CA VAL A 45 35.64 22.61 1.70
C VAL A 45 35.91 23.23 3.07
N LEU A 46 35.30 22.69 4.12
CA LEU A 46 35.53 23.03 5.53
C LEU A 46 36.51 22.00 6.11
N GLN A 47 37.70 22.40 6.55
CA GLN A 47 38.83 21.46 6.69
C GLN A 47 39.57 21.46 8.04
N GLU A 48 39.37 22.44 8.92
CA GLU A 48 40.07 22.47 10.23
C GLU A 48 39.21 23.06 11.34
N LEU A 49 39.17 22.42 12.52
CA LEU A 49 38.60 23.00 13.74
C LEU A 49 39.27 24.34 14.05
N HIS A 50 38.53 25.45 13.89
CA HIS A 50 39.07 26.77 14.21
C HIS A 50 38.92 27.11 15.72
N ASP A 51 38.01 26.42 16.43
CA ASP A 51 37.95 26.40 17.90
C ASP A 51 37.91 24.94 18.41
N PRO A 52 39.08 24.33 18.70
CA PRO A 52 39.15 22.93 19.13
C PRO A 52 38.71 22.68 20.57
N TRP A 53 38.42 23.74 21.34
CA TRP A 53 38.03 23.63 22.76
C TRP A 53 36.54 23.88 22.99
N GLN A 54 35.82 24.30 21.95
CA GLN A 54 34.39 24.57 21.97
C GLN A 54 33.72 23.94 20.75
N VAL A 55 32.45 24.25 20.53
CA VAL A 55 31.74 23.94 19.30
C VAL A 55 32.35 24.77 18.17
N THR A 56 32.80 24.12 17.10
CA THR A 56 33.27 24.82 15.91
C THR A 56 32.08 25.11 15.00
N TRP A 57 31.87 26.38 14.66
CA TRP A 57 30.77 26.81 13.80
C TRP A 57 31.24 27.20 12.39
N TYR A 58 30.50 26.76 11.37
CA TYR A 58 30.63 27.29 10.01
C TYR A 58 29.27 27.75 9.51
N VAL A 59 29.11 29.06 9.35
CA VAL A 59 27.96 29.70 8.73
C VAL A 59 28.35 30.14 7.33
N VAL A 60 27.95 29.37 6.32
CA VAL A 60 28.14 29.69 4.90
C VAL A 60 26.99 30.57 4.44
N ARG A 61 27.23 31.87 4.28
CA ARG A 61 26.22 32.84 3.83
C ARG A 61 26.42 33.20 2.37
N CYS A 62 25.33 33.18 1.61
CA CYS A 62 25.27 33.48 0.19
C CYS A 62 24.26 34.59 -0.11
N ASP A 63 24.38 35.26 -1.26
CA ASP A 63 23.50 36.37 -1.67
C ASP A 63 22.27 35.88 -2.47
N GLY A 64 22.08 34.55 -2.62
CA GLY A 64 20.90 33.93 -3.22
C GLY A 64 21.07 33.36 -4.63
N GLY A 65 22.15 33.74 -5.32
CA GLY A 65 22.37 33.35 -6.72
C GLY A 65 23.39 32.22 -6.89
N GLU A 66 24.10 31.86 -5.83
CA GLU A 66 25.23 30.95 -5.88
C GLU A 66 24.79 29.49 -5.96
N ARG A 67 25.33 28.75 -6.92
CA ARG A 67 25.19 27.30 -7.01
C ARG A 67 26.43 26.62 -6.48
N PHE A 68 26.24 25.62 -5.63
CA PHE A 68 27.31 24.77 -5.14
C PHE A 68 27.19 23.39 -5.78
N ASP A 69 28.27 22.92 -6.40
CA ASP A 69 28.33 21.51 -6.79
C ASP A 69 28.64 20.62 -5.58
N GLU A 70 29.39 21.13 -4.59
CA GLU A 70 29.66 20.38 -3.37
C GLU A 70 30.01 21.30 -2.19
N VAL A 71 29.43 20.98 -1.03
CA VAL A 71 29.80 21.49 0.28
C VAL A 71 30.42 20.33 1.07
N GLU A 72 31.74 20.28 1.12
CA GLU A 72 32.48 19.20 1.79
C GLU A 72 32.83 19.60 3.24
N ILE A 73 32.42 18.78 4.20
CA ILE A 73 32.78 18.89 5.61
C ILE A 73 33.92 17.89 5.89
N ALA A 74 35.14 18.32 5.59
CA ALA A 74 36.40 17.58 5.75
C ALA A 74 37.08 17.87 7.09
N VAL A 75 36.31 18.17 8.14
CA VAL A 75 36.86 18.50 9.45
C VAL A 75 37.14 17.22 10.23
N ASP A 76 38.42 16.99 10.52
CA ASP A 76 38.84 15.97 11.46
C ASP A 76 38.81 16.52 12.89
N GLY A 77 38.38 15.69 13.84
CA GLY A 77 38.24 16.10 15.24
C GLY A 77 38.42 14.96 16.22
N PRO A 78 38.86 15.24 17.47
CA PRO A 78 38.98 14.24 18.51
C PRO A 78 37.62 13.70 18.96
N VAL A 79 37.61 12.46 19.46
CA VAL A 79 36.44 11.59 19.71
C VAL A 79 35.45 12.10 20.79
N ALA A 80 35.71 13.23 21.47
CA ALA A 80 34.93 13.60 22.66
C ALA A 80 34.68 15.10 22.82
N GLY A 81 33.50 15.56 22.37
CA GLY A 81 32.77 16.66 23.02
C GLY A 81 32.63 17.98 22.26
N SER A 82 33.33 18.17 21.14
CA SER A 82 33.26 19.40 20.34
C SER A 82 32.67 19.11 18.96
N PRO A 83 31.33 19.14 18.80
CA PRO A 83 30.73 18.97 17.49
C PRO A 83 31.06 20.13 16.57
N VAL A 84 31.15 19.83 15.27
CA VAL A 84 31.14 20.81 14.19
C VAL A 84 29.69 21.11 13.85
N GLN A 85 29.31 22.37 13.96
CA GLN A 85 27.98 22.84 13.57
C GLN A 85 28.09 23.62 12.26
N VAL A 86 27.25 23.25 11.30
CA VAL A 86 27.24 23.86 9.97
C VAL A 86 25.87 24.46 9.70
N ARG A 87 25.87 25.70 9.22
CA ARG A 87 24.70 26.41 8.73
C ARG A 87 24.97 26.92 7.32
N ILE A 88 24.00 26.78 6.42
CA ILE A 88 24.09 27.32 5.06
C ILE A 88 22.88 28.21 4.82
N GLU A 89 23.12 29.49 4.54
CA GLU A 89 22.08 30.52 4.42
C GLU A 89 22.08 31.10 3.00
N GLY A 90 20.92 31.06 2.34
CA GLY A 90 20.68 31.77 1.09
C GLY A 90 21.43 31.26 -0.13
N ALA A 91 21.73 29.96 -0.22
CA ALA A 91 22.28 29.41 -1.46
C ALA A 91 21.20 29.35 -2.56
N GLY A 92 21.61 29.49 -3.83
CA GLY A 92 20.71 29.31 -4.97
C GLY A 92 20.33 27.84 -5.13
N ALA A 93 21.33 26.96 -5.31
CA ALA A 93 21.16 25.51 -5.32
C ALA A 93 22.41 24.82 -4.75
N ILE A 94 22.26 23.61 -4.23
CA ILE A 94 23.37 22.79 -3.73
C ILE A 94 23.19 21.36 -4.25
N ASP A 95 24.13 20.87 -5.06
CA ASP A 95 24.06 19.51 -5.60
C ASP A 95 24.46 18.46 -4.55
N ALA A 96 25.40 18.78 -3.64
CA ALA A 96 25.82 17.86 -2.58
C ALA A 96 26.32 18.56 -1.31
N ILE A 97 25.97 18.01 -0.15
CA ILE A 97 26.56 18.31 1.17
C ILE A 97 27.07 17.00 1.75
N VAL A 98 28.39 16.85 1.88
CA VAL A 98 29.01 15.58 2.27
C VAL A 98 29.98 15.75 3.43
N GLN A 99 29.89 14.86 4.41
CA GLN A 99 30.90 14.75 5.46
C GLN A 99 31.95 13.72 5.07
N THR A 100 33.20 14.17 4.93
CA THR A 100 34.37 13.31 4.68
C THR A 100 35.31 13.21 5.89
N GLY A 101 35.25 14.20 6.79
CA GLY A 101 36.05 14.26 8.01
C GLY A 101 35.48 13.45 9.17
N SER A 102 36.31 13.17 10.18
CA SER A 102 35.94 12.32 11.32
C SER A 102 35.19 13.02 12.45
N ALA A 103 35.07 14.35 12.44
CA ALA A 103 34.46 15.08 13.55
C ALA A 103 32.95 14.78 13.68
N GLU A 104 32.43 14.88 14.90
CA GLU A 104 30.98 14.83 15.09
C GLU A 104 30.34 16.05 14.39
N THR A 105 29.45 15.83 13.42
CA THR A 105 28.95 16.92 12.55
C THR A 105 27.44 17.04 12.62
N HIS A 106 26.97 18.26 12.89
CA HIS A 106 25.57 18.62 12.97
C HIS A 106 25.31 19.71 11.92
N LEU A 107 24.53 19.37 10.91
CA LEU A 107 24.05 20.32 9.92
C LEU A 107 22.79 20.98 10.50
N GLU A 108 22.95 22.09 11.20
CA GLU A 108 21.87 22.70 11.99
C GLU A 108 20.75 23.24 11.10
N TYR A 109 21.12 23.95 10.03
CA TYR A 109 20.16 24.62 9.16
C TYR A 109 20.72 24.82 7.75
N VAL A 110 19.93 24.48 6.73
CA VAL A 110 20.24 24.75 5.32
C VAL A 110 19.07 25.44 4.68
N GLN A 111 19.33 26.57 4.02
CA GLN A 111 18.36 27.25 3.18
C GLN A 111 18.89 27.35 1.75
N VAL A 112 18.16 26.75 0.83
CA VAL A 112 18.37 26.90 -0.62
C VAL A 112 17.10 27.46 -1.28
N PHE A 113 17.26 28.37 -2.24
CA PHE A 113 16.13 29.00 -2.93
C PHE A 113 15.56 28.16 -4.07
N GLU A 114 16.38 27.32 -4.68
CA GLU A 114 15.98 26.39 -5.72
C GLU A 114 16.07 24.97 -5.18
N ASP A 115 17.13 24.26 -5.55
CA ASP A 115 17.17 22.81 -5.61
C ASP A 115 18.25 22.29 -4.65
N LEU A 116 17.95 21.19 -3.94
CA LEU A 116 18.87 20.48 -3.05
C LEU A 116 19.05 19.03 -3.52
N GLY A 117 20.30 18.66 -3.76
CA GLY A 117 20.70 17.30 -4.06
C GLY A 117 21.04 16.50 -2.80
N ASP A 118 22.18 15.84 -2.84
CA ASP A 118 22.58 14.81 -1.88
C ASP A 118 22.99 15.45 -0.55
N VAL A 119 22.52 14.92 0.58
CA VAL A 119 22.98 15.37 1.90
C VAL A 119 23.36 14.16 2.73
N GLN A 120 24.64 14.05 3.10
CA GLN A 120 25.14 12.97 3.92
C GLN A 120 26.03 13.49 5.05
N VAL A 121 25.46 13.55 6.25
CA VAL A 121 26.13 14.05 7.47
C VAL A 121 25.63 13.25 8.68
N GLN A 122 26.28 13.38 9.84
CA GLN A 122 25.87 12.62 11.03
C GLN A 122 24.50 13.01 11.57
N SER A 123 24.21 14.30 11.74
CA SER A 123 22.89 14.77 12.20
C SER A 123 22.43 15.92 11.32
N ILE A 124 21.15 15.88 10.92
CA ILE A 124 20.52 16.87 10.04
C ILE A 124 19.43 17.58 10.84
N GLY A 125 19.56 18.88 10.99
CA GLY A 125 18.57 19.78 11.54
C GLY A 125 17.50 20.09 10.49
N THR A 126 17.32 21.37 10.18
CA THR A 126 16.26 21.82 9.26
C THR A 126 16.82 22.10 7.87
N LEU A 127 16.23 21.47 6.84
CA LEU A 127 16.48 21.76 5.43
C LEU A 127 15.27 22.49 4.85
N ILE A 128 15.44 23.75 4.42
CA ILE A 128 14.43 24.55 3.73
C ILE A 128 14.84 24.72 2.28
N VAL A 129 14.03 24.20 1.37
CA VAL A 129 14.34 24.08 -0.05
C VAL A 129 13.21 24.72 -0.85
N GLY A 130 13.51 25.81 -1.57
CA GLY A 130 12.48 26.58 -2.27
C GLY A 130 11.79 25.84 -3.42
N ARG A 131 12.42 24.80 -3.98
CA ARG A 131 11.86 23.95 -5.04
C ARG A 131 11.92 22.47 -4.68
N ASP A 132 12.91 21.72 -5.17
CA ASP A 132 12.91 20.26 -5.12
C ASP A 132 14.09 19.71 -4.32
N VAL A 133 13.86 18.59 -3.63
CA VAL A 133 14.90 17.72 -3.08
C VAL A 133 14.99 16.47 -3.96
N HIS A 134 16.11 16.26 -4.65
CA HIS A 134 16.27 15.13 -5.58
C HIS A 134 17.31 14.10 -5.12
N GLY A 135 18.23 14.48 -4.24
CA GLY A 135 19.26 13.58 -3.73
C GLY A 135 18.82 12.81 -2.50
N PRO A 136 19.49 11.68 -2.17
CA PRO A 136 19.31 11.05 -0.88
C PRO A 136 19.70 12.01 0.26
N ILE A 137 18.86 12.03 1.29
CA ILE A 137 19.12 12.74 2.55
C ILE A 137 19.38 11.68 3.61
N VAL A 138 20.63 11.57 4.04
CA VAL A 138 21.14 10.48 4.87
C VAL A 138 21.75 11.04 6.15
N ALA A 139 21.06 10.81 7.27
CA ALA A 139 21.61 11.01 8.60
C ALA A 139 22.38 9.75 9.03
N THR A 140 23.68 9.89 9.20
CA THR A 140 24.60 8.80 9.58
C THR A 140 24.81 8.69 11.10
N THR A 141 23.85 9.20 11.89
CA THR A 141 23.95 9.24 13.35
C THR A 141 24.17 7.84 13.92
N PRO A 142 25.02 7.65 14.94
CA PRO A 142 24.95 6.46 15.79
C PRO A 142 23.54 6.32 16.43
N PRO A 143 23.14 5.11 16.87
CA PRO A 143 21.84 4.87 17.50
C PRO A 143 21.44 5.91 18.56
N ASN A 144 20.46 6.76 18.24
CA ASN A 144 19.99 7.82 19.13
C ASN A 144 18.53 8.21 18.80
N PRO A 145 17.60 8.12 19.77
CA PRO A 145 16.18 8.42 19.54
C PRO A 145 15.86 9.90 19.34
N VAL A 146 16.80 10.80 19.65
CA VAL A 146 16.61 12.27 19.59
C VAL A 146 17.41 12.89 18.43
N ARG A 147 18.10 12.08 17.63
CA ARG A 147 18.90 12.56 16.50
C ARG A 147 18.50 11.86 15.22
N GLY A 148 18.88 12.43 14.09
CA GLY A 148 18.54 11.94 12.76
C GLY A 148 18.29 13.12 11.84
N ILE A 149 17.09 13.18 11.28
CA ILE A 149 16.60 14.26 10.43
C ILE A 149 15.50 14.99 11.20
N VAL A 150 15.72 16.26 11.54
CA VAL A 150 14.72 17.07 12.25
C VAL A 150 13.63 17.51 11.27
N ALA A 151 13.99 18.26 10.23
CA ALA A 151 12.98 18.77 9.30
C ALA A 151 13.49 18.85 7.87
N ILE A 152 12.64 18.48 6.91
CA ILE A 152 12.83 18.73 5.48
C ILE A 152 11.58 19.40 4.95
N GLU A 153 11.72 20.60 4.40
CA GLU A 153 10.64 21.38 3.81
C GLU A 153 11.02 21.71 2.35
N ALA A 154 10.34 21.06 1.41
CA ALA A 154 10.50 21.33 -0.02
C ALA A 154 9.28 22.10 -0.56
N GLY A 155 9.53 23.20 -1.26
CA GLY A 155 8.46 24.01 -1.86
C GLY A 155 7.66 23.27 -2.94
N ARG A 156 8.18 22.15 -3.48
CA ARG A 156 7.49 21.30 -4.44
C ARG A 156 7.67 19.82 -4.13
N ASP A 157 8.75 19.20 -4.60
CA ASP A 157 8.88 17.74 -4.62
C ASP A 157 10.05 17.25 -3.77
N ILE A 158 9.89 16.06 -3.18
CA ILE A 158 10.99 15.27 -2.63
C ILE A 158 11.00 13.95 -3.38
N ALA A 159 12.08 13.65 -4.10
CA ALA A 159 12.19 12.45 -4.94
C ALA A 159 13.30 11.49 -4.48
N GLY A 160 14.15 11.90 -3.55
CA GLY A 160 15.28 11.10 -3.05
C GLY A 160 14.95 10.30 -1.77
N PRO A 161 15.70 9.22 -1.48
CA PRO A 161 15.57 8.48 -0.22
C PRO A 161 15.83 9.34 1.02
N LEU A 162 15.07 9.12 2.09
CA LEU A 162 15.25 9.77 3.39
C LEU A 162 15.66 8.74 4.44
N LEU A 163 16.93 8.71 4.81
CA LEU A 163 17.50 7.62 5.59
C LEU A 163 18.05 8.14 6.92
N ALA A 164 17.45 7.68 8.01
CA ALA A 164 17.92 7.84 9.38
C ALA A 164 17.91 6.47 10.08
N GLU A 165 18.61 5.47 9.53
CA GLU A 165 18.55 4.05 9.95
C GLU A 165 18.86 3.81 11.44
N HIS A 166 19.46 4.79 12.11
CA HIS A 166 19.81 4.76 13.52
C HIS A 166 19.26 5.95 14.30
N GLY A 167 18.42 6.75 13.66
CA GLY A 167 17.82 7.96 14.22
C GLY A 167 16.31 7.99 14.01
N ARG A 168 15.79 9.22 14.09
CA ARG A 168 14.40 9.59 13.85
C ARG A 168 14.30 10.53 12.67
N ILE A 169 13.15 10.53 11.99
CA ILE A 169 12.77 11.60 11.06
C ILE A 169 11.58 12.33 11.70
N GLU A 170 11.74 13.58 12.11
CA GLU A 170 10.67 14.27 12.86
C GLU A 170 9.62 14.93 11.96
N TYR A 171 10.04 15.61 10.89
CA TYR A 171 9.14 16.33 10.00
C TYR A 171 9.62 16.29 8.54
N VAL A 172 8.73 15.94 7.62
CA VAL A 172 8.94 16.02 6.18
C VAL A 172 7.71 16.66 5.55
N SER A 173 7.93 17.71 4.76
CA SER A 173 6.89 18.41 4.02
C SER A 173 7.30 18.65 2.59
N ALA A 174 6.40 18.35 1.65
CA ALA A 174 6.53 18.65 0.24
C ALA A 174 5.30 19.42 -0.25
N GLY A 175 5.49 20.62 -0.79
CA GLY A 175 4.39 21.45 -1.31
C GLY A 175 3.68 20.87 -2.56
N ARG A 176 4.11 19.70 -3.04
CA ARG A 176 3.46 19.01 -4.16
C ARG A 176 3.51 17.48 -4.02
N SER A 177 4.68 16.86 -4.02
CA SER A 177 4.76 15.38 -4.10
C SER A 177 5.93 14.78 -3.35
N LEU A 178 5.68 13.62 -2.74
CA LEU A 178 6.71 12.72 -2.20
C LEU A 178 6.86 11.54 -3.17
N GLY A 179 7.89 11.55 -4.00
CA GLY A 179 8.18 10.47 -4.93
C GLY A 179 7.27 10.45 -6.16
N THR A 180 7.45 9.39 -6.96
CA THR A 180 6.65 9.10 -8.15
C THR A 180 6.38 7.60 -8.22
N GLN A 181 5.43 7.19 -9.07
CA GLN A 181 5.13 5.77 -9.33
C GLN A 181 6.39 4.94 -9.67
N ASP A 182 7.29 5.50 -10.48
CA ASP A 182 8.53 4.81 -10.90
C ASP A 182 9.66 4.92 -9.88
N ALA A 183 9.56 5.85 -8.93
CA ALA A 183 10.60 6.17 -7.95
C ALA A 183 9.95 6.59 -6.62
N PRO A 184 9.48 5.62 -5.80
CA PRO A 184 8.95 5.91 -4.48
C PRO A 184 10.02 6.49 -3.56
N VAL A 185 9.63 7.41 -2.66
CA VAL A 185 10.54 7.90 -1.63
C VAL A 185 10.71 6.81 -0.58
N ARG A 186 11.91 6.23 -0.56
CA ARG A 186 12.28 5.24 0.45
C ARG A 186 12.63 5.93 1.76
N MET A 187 11.91 5.59 2.83
CA MET A 187 12.19 6.10 4.17
C MET A 187 12.51 4.97 5.14
N ARG A 188 13.54 5.17 5.97
CA ARG A 188 13.96 4.24 7.03
C ARG A 188 14.35 5.05 8.25
N ALA A 189 13.69 4.81 9.38
CA ALA A 189 13.97 5.49 10.64
C ALA A 189 13.73 4.55 11.84
N ARG A 190 14.79 4.18 12.56
CA ARG A 190 14.71 3.19 13.66
C ARG A 190 13.78 3.64 14.79
N TYR A 191 13.74 4.94 15.06
CA TYR A 191 12.92 5.53 16.13
C TYR A 191 11.67 6.22 15.57
N GLY A 192 11.24 5.78 14.39
CA GLY A 192 9.99 6.20 13.78
C GLY A 192 10.08 7.48 12.95
N ILE A 193 8.92 7.84 12.40
CA ILE A 193 8.68 9.05 11.64
C ILE A 193 7.60 9.86 12.36
N GLY A 194 7.87 11.14 12.61
CA GLY A 194 6.93 12.07 13.23
C GLY A 194 5.81 12.43 12.25
N THR A 195 6.03 13.46 11.43
CA THR A 195 5.03 13.98 10.50
C THR A 195 5.50 13.90 9.06
N LEU A 196 4.64 13.41 8.18
CA LEU A 196 4.76 13.47 6.74
C LEU A 196 3.58 14.29 6.18
N GLU A 197 3.88 15.37 5.46
CA GLU A 197 2.88 16.24 4.83
C GLU A 197 3.19 16.39 3.33
N CYS A 198 2.15 16.26 2.51
CA CYS A 198 2.27 16.42 1.07
C CYS A 198 0.94 16.91 0.47
N ASP A 199 0.97 18.02 -0.26
CA ASP A 199 -0.26 18.64 -0.79
C ASP A 199 -0.97 17.82 -1.89
N SER A 200 -0.29 16.83 -2.49
CA SER A 200 -0.87 16.01 -3.56
C SER A 200 -0.59 14.52 -3.36
N ILE A 201 0.40 13.96 -4.07
CA ILE A 201 0.64 12.51 -4.14
C ILE A 201 1.90 12.15 -3.35
N ALA A 202 1.77 11.16 -2.47
CA ALA A 202 2.87 10.53 -1.77
C ALA A 202 3.00 9.05 -2.19
N VAL A 203 4.03 8.75 -2.99
CA VAL A 203 4.40 7.38 -3.36
C VAL A 203 5.58 6.96 -2.49
N LEU A 204 5.34 6.06 -1.53
CA LEU A 204 6.20 5.84 -0.39
C LEU A 204 6.69 4.38 -0.30
N ASP A 205 7.95 4.18 0.09
CA ASP A 205 8.46 2.89 0.59
C ASP A 205 8.98 3.13 2.00
N ILE A 206 8.10 2.97 3.00
CA ILE A 206 8.41 3.15 4.41
C ILE A 206 8.58 1.76 5.05
N ASP A 207 9.70 1.55 5.74
CA ASP A 207 9.90 0.38 6.60
C ASP A 207 10.53 0.88 7.91
N LEU A 208 9.70 0.94 8.94
CA LEU A 208 10.09 1.36 10.29
C LEU A 208 10.20 0.18 11.23
N ARG A 209 9.98 -1.06 10.74
CA ARG A 209 10.02 -2.26 11.55
C ARG A 209 11.40 -2.42 12.15
N SER A 210 11.47 -2.47 13.47
CA SER A 210 12.73 -2.50 14.18
C SER A 210 12.62 -3.41 15.38
N SER A 211 13.51 -4.39 15.51
CA SER A 211 13.53 -5.28 16.67
C SER A 211 13.92 -4.58 17.98
N THR A 212 14.29 -3.30 17.95
CA THR A 212 14.90 -2.58 19.09
C THR A 212 14.59 -1.08 19.15
N GLY A 213 13.69 -0.59 18.28
CA GLY A 213 13.24 0.79 18.25
C GLY A 213 11.73 0.83 18.35
N ASP A 214 11.16 2.04 18.31
CA ASP A 214 9.71 2.20 18.48
C ASP A 214 8.96 1.99 17.16
N GLY A 215 9.64 2.18 16.01
CA GLY A 215 9.13 1.86 14.67
C GLY A 215 7.80 2.53 14.31
N THR A 216 7.48 3.67 14.94
CA THR A 216 6.16 4.29 14.83
C THR A 216 6.06 5.30 13.70
N LEU A 217 4.85 5.44 13.16
CA LEU A 217 4.44 6.59 12.34
C LEU A 217 3.43 7.42 13.14
N SER A 218 3.71 8.71 13.33
CA SER A 218 2.84 9.58 14.12
C SER A 218 1.80 10.32 13.29
N ARG A 219 2.18 10.86 12.12
CA ARG A 219 1.27 11.59 11.24
C ARG A 219 1.63 11.43 9.77
N LEU A 220 0.63 11.21 8.94
CA LEU A 220 0.70 11.26 7.47
C LEU A 220 -0.54 11.95 6.93
N ASN A 221 -0.33 13.08 6.27
CA ASN A 221 -1.37 13.83 5.57
C ASN A 221 -0.98 14.01 4.09
N ALA A 222 -1.80 13.47 3.20
CA ALA A 222 -1.68 13.65 1.76
C ALA A 222 -2.99 13.35 1.05
N SER A 223 -3.25 13.99 -0.10
CA SER A 223 -4.46 13.67 -0.87
C SER A 223 -4.44 12.24 -1.42
N VAL A 224 -3.31 11.76 -1.93
CA VAL A 224 -3.18 10.38 -2.41
C VAL A 224 -1.93 9.75 -1.82
N VAL A 225 -2.08 8.56 -1.23
CA VAL A 225 -0.97 7.75 -0.74
C VAL A 225 -0.94 6.42 -1.47
N ASP A 226 0.23 6.09 -2.00
CA ASP A 226 0.52 4.83 -2.68
C ASP A 226 1.88 4.26 -2.21
N GLY A 227 2.14 3.00 -2.54
CA GLY A 227 3.36 2.27 -2.21
C GLY A 227 3.18 1.38 -0.98
N THR A 228 4.25 1.19 -0.20
CA THR A 228 4.26 0.26 0.94
C THR A 228 4.71 0.98 2.20
N ILE A 229 3.92 0.84 3.27
CA ILE A 229 4.18 1.41 4.58
C ILE A 229 4.16 0.27 5.60
N MET A 230 5.33 -0.09 6.13
CA MET A 230 5.48 -1.11 7.15
C MET A 230 5.93 -0.45 8.46
N VAL A 231 5.11 -0.54 9.49
CA VAL A 231 5.36 0.13 10.78
C VAL A 231 5.03 -0.80 11.95
N ASP A 232 5.69 -0.58 13.08
CA ASP A 232 5.39 -1.36 14.28
C ASP A 232 4.05 -0.91 14.89
N ALA A 233 3.79 0.39 14.91
CA ALA A 233 2.53 0.99 15.36
C ALA A 233 2.28 2.37 14.75
N ILE A 234 1.03 2.82 14.83
CA ILE A 234 0.63 4.22 14.59
C ILE A 234 0.42 4.89 15.95
N THR A 235 1.12 5.99 16.20
CA THR A 235 1.05 6.72 17.48
C THR A 235 0.79 8.21 17.25
N PRO A 236 -0.48 8.65 17.21
CA PRO A 236 -0.81 10.05 16.95
C PRO A 236 -0.18 11.00 17.98
N PHE A 237 0.06 12.24 17.55
CA PHE A 237 0.30 13.33 18.48
C PHE A 237 -0.99 13.63 19.26
N GLU A 238 -0.87 14.10 20.51
CA GLU A 238 -2.04 14.39 21.34
C GLU A 238 -3.02 15.35 20.63
N GLY A 239 -4.25 14.89 20.41
CA GLY A 239 -5.33 15.68 19.83
C GLY A 239 -5.28 15.85 18.31
N GLN A 240 -4.51 15.03 17.59
CA GLN A 240 -4.48 15.00 16.14
C GLN A 240 -4.74 13.59 15.59
N ASP A 241 -5.32 13.53 14.40
CA ASP A 241 -5.44 12.29 13.64
C ASP A 241 -4.07 11.85 13.13
N ALA A 242 -3.83 10.54 13.11
CA ALA A 242 -2.56 10.02 12.66
C ALA A 242 -2.50 9.95 11.13
N LEU A 243 -3.49 9.32 10.49
CA LEU A 243 -3.55 9.27 9.03
C LEU A 243 -4.76 10.06 8.55
N GLU A 244 -4.54 11.05 7.71
CA GLU A 244 -5.56 11.91 7.10
C GLU A 244 -5.30 11.91 5.58
N ILE A 245 -5.99 11.04 4.85
CA ILE A 245 -5.64 10.73 3.46
C ILE A 245 -6.90 10.73 2.59
N ASP A 246 -6.99 11.48 1.49
CA ASP A 246 -8.22 11.42 0.67
C ASP A 246 -8.37 10.05 -0.02
N ARG A 247 -7.28 9.50 -0.58
CA ARG A 247 -7.26 8.18 -1.20
C ARG A 247 -5.98 7.39 -0.89
N PHE A 248 -6.14 6.17 -0.41
CA PHE A 248 -5.09 5.22 -0.13
C PHE A 248 -5.14 4.05 -1.12
N ASP A 249 -4.13 3.97 -1.99
CA ASP A 249 -4.00 2.97 -3.06
C ASP A 249 -2.97 1.87 -2.71
N GLY A 250 -2.16 2.08 -1.67
CA GLY A 250 -1.01 1.23 -1.34
C GLY A 250 -1.27 0.09 -0.35
N LEU A 251 -0.20 -0.35 0.32
CA LEU A 251 -0.22 -1.35 1.39
C LEU A 251 0.29 -0.75 2.70
N LEU A 252 -0.55 -0.75 3.74
CA LEU A 252 -0.17 -0.39 5.11
C LEU A 252 -0.15 -1.66 5.96
N CYS A 253 1.02 -2.03 6.48
CA CYS A 253 1.20 -3.15 7.41
C CYS A 253 1.55 -2.61 8.80
N LEU A 254 0.67 -2.86 9.77
CA LEU A 254 0.91 -2.63 11.19
C LEU A 254 1.32 -3.94 11.84
N GLU A 255 2.53 -4.03 12.37
CA GLU A 255 2.97 -5.24 13.06
C GLU A 255 2.17 -5.48 14.35
N GLY A 256 1.72 -4.41 15.01
CA GLY A 256 0.90 -4.46 16.23
C GLY A 256 -0.61 -4.32 16.04
N ALA A 257 -1.31 -4.23 17.17
CA ALA A 257 -2.74 -4.02 17.27
C ALA A 257 -3.17 -2.59 16.90
N LEU A 258 -4.36 -2.44 16.32
CA LEU A 258 -5.01 -1.15 16.09
C LEU A 258 -6.11 -0.95 17.14
N SER A 259 -5.78 -0.27 18.23
CA SER A 259 -6.64 -0.15 19.42
C SER A 259 -6.85 1.31 19.83
N GLY A 260 -8.03 1.61 20.37
CA GLY A 260 -8.45 2.98 20.67
C GLY A 260 -9.97 3.09 20.71
N GLY A 261 -10.48 4.17 21.31
CA GLY A 261 -11.91 4.53 21.28
C GLY A 261 -12.28 5.43 20.11
N ASP A 262 -11.32 6.21 19.62
CA ASP A 262 -11.48 7.15 18.51
C ASP A 262 -10.75 6.62 17.26
N SER A 263 -11.20 7.08 16.08
CA SER A 263 -10.52 6.77 14.82
C SER A 263 -9.20 7.53 14.75
N ILE A 264 -8.15 6.83 14.33
CA ILE A 264 -6.83 7.44 14.05
C ILE A 264 -6.45 7.36 12.57
N ILE A 265 -7.32 6.73 11.76
CA ILE A 265 -7.16 6.61 10.31
C ILE A 265 -8.44 7.15 9.68
N HIS A 266 -8.31 8.29 9.01
CA HIS A 266 -9.38 8.96 8.28
C HIS A 266 -9.02 8.96 6.82
N LEU A 267 -9.92 8.38 6.03
CA LEU A 267 -9.83 8.36 4.58
C LEU A 267 -10.93 9.22 3.97
N GLY A 268 -10.78 9.65 2.71
CA GLY A 268 -11.90 10.19 1.94
C GLY A 268 -13.01 9.14 1.77
N ALA A 269 -14.21 9.59 1.37
CA ALA A 269 -15.30 8.67 1.04
C ALA A 269 -14.87 7.76 -0.12
N GLN A 270 -15.08 6.44 0.04
CA GLN A 270 -14.54 5.42 -0.88
C GLN A 270 -13.00 5.55 -1.10
N GLY A 271 -12.29 6.12 -0.13
CA GLY A 271 -10.86 6.42 -0.23
C GLY A 271 -9.94 5.22 -0.01
N LEU A 272 -10.46 4.02 0.22
CA LEU A 272 -9.66 2.82 0.45
C LEU A 272 -9.69 1.90 -0.78
N SER A 273 -8.73 2.08 -1.69
CA SER A 273 -8.49 1.18 -2.82
C SER A 273 -7.39 0.16 -2.54
N GLY A 274 -6.48 0.49 -1.61
CA GLY A 274 -5.38 -0.36 -1.15
C GLY A 274 -5.75 -1.30 0.00
N GLN A 275 -4.73 -1.73 0.75
CA GLN A 275 -4.87 -2.68 1.85
C GLN A 275 -4.30 -2.14 3.16
N VAL A 276 -5.06 -2.31 4.25
CA VAL A 276 -4.56 -2.10 5.62
C VAL A 276 -4.55 -3.45 6.34
N ILE A 277 -3.36 -3.92 6.68
CA ILE A 277 -3.14 -5.15 7.43
C ILE A 277 -2.78 -4.79 8.87
N VAL A 278 -3.62 -5.20 9.80
CA VAL A 278 -3.40 -5.06 11.23
C VAL A 278 -2.83 -6.36 11.79
N ASN A 279 -1.92 -6.24 12.74
CA ASN A 279 -1.28 -7.37 13.40
C ASN A 279 -0.47 -8.26 12.45
N ALA A 280 0.29 -7.65 11.54
CA ALA A 280 1.04 -8.36 10.51
C ALA A 280 2.15 -9.30 11.07
N ALA A 281 2.59 -9.09 12.31
CA ALA A 281 3.69 -9.83 12.93
C ALA A 281 3.27 -11.20 13.48
N ASP A 282 2.05 -11.31 14.00
CA ASP A 282 1.59 -12.46 14.78
C ASP A 282 0.08 -12.71 14.67
N GLU A 283 -0.46 -13.61 15.49
CA GLU A 283 -1.90 -13.97 15.54
C GLU A 283 -2.62 -13.40 16.79
N GLY A 284 -1.95 -12.60 17.62
CA GLY A 284 -2.41 -12.20 18.96
C GLY A 284 -2.96 -10.79 19.10
N GLY A 285 -2.75 -9.91 18.13
CA GLY A 285 -3.25 -8.53 18.16
C GLY A 285 -4.75 -8.40 17.88
N ALA A 286 -5.28 -7.23 18.21
CA ALA A 286 -6.68 -6.90 18.04
C ALA A 286 -6.84 -5.66 17.15
N TRP A 287 -7.95 -5.60 16.43
CA TRP A 287 -8.42 -4.39 15.77
C TRP A 287 -9.73 -3.97 16.43
N SER A 288 -9.68 -2.86 17.17
CA SER A 288 -10.84 -2.27 17.87
C SER A 288 -11.03 -0.79 17.61
N ALA A 289 -9.99 -0.05 17.21
CA ALA A 289 -10.14 1.35 16.84
C ALA A 289 -10.89 1.45 15.50
N PRO A 290 -11.89 2.32 15.36
CA PRO A 290 -12.57 2.51 14.09
C PRO A 290 -11.62 3.09 13.03
N ILE A 291 -11.98 2.87 11.77
CA ILE A 291 -11.40 3.57 10.62
C ILE A 291 -12.56 4.28 9.92
N ASP A 292 -12.39 5.56 9.68
CA ASP A 292 -13.42 6.42 9.11
C ASP A 292 -13.13 6.69 7.62
N LEU A 293 -14.15 6.58 6.78
CA LEU A 293 -14.10 6.95 5.37
C LEU A 293 -15.16 8.01 5.10
N GLY A 294 -14.73 9.18 4.62
CA GLY A 294 -15.57 10.37 4.52
C GLY A 294 -15.72 11.08 5.87
N MET A 295 -16.50 12.16 5.88
CA MET A 295 -16.77 12.92 7.11
C MET A 295 -18.07 12.45 7.76
N PRO A 296 -18.17 12.34 9.10
CA PRO A 296 -19.39 11.89 9.78
C PRO A 296 -20.68 12.69 9.50
N ALA A 297 -20.55 13.89 8.92
CA ALA A 297 -21.67 14.74 8.53
C ALA A 297 -22.19 14.47 7.11
N ASP A 298 -21.45 13.69 6.31
CA ASP A 298 -21.74 13.43 4.91
C ASP A 298 -22.53 12.12 4.74
N ASP A 299 -23.35 12.05 3.69
CA ASP A 299 -24.23 10.91 3.42
C ASP A 299 -23.46 9.64 2.97
N ASP A 300 -22.21 9.80 2.55
CA ASP A 300 -21.30 8.74 2.08
C ASP A 300 -20.28 8.30 3.15
N TYR A 301 -20.48 8.71 4.41
CA TYR A 301 -19.66 8.28 5.53
C TYR A 301 -19.79 6.78 5.81
N VAL A 302 -18.64 6.11 5.88
CA VAL A 302 -18.53 4.70 6.26
C VAL A 302 -17.55 4.57 7.42
N GLN A 303 -18.00 3.95 8.52
CA GLN A 303 -17.13 3.58 9.62
C GLN A 303 -16.87 2.07 9.62
N LEU A 304 -15.61 1.68 9.53
CA LEU A 304 -15.19 0.29 9.65
C LEU A 304 -14.88 -0.04 11.10
N GLN A 305 -15.58 -1.02 11.66
CA GLN A 305 -15.31 -1.54 13.00
C GLN A 305 -14.71 -2.94 12.91
N GLY A 306 -13.53 -3.13 13.50
CA GLY A 306 -12.86 -4.41 13.56
C GLY A 306 -13.52 -5.41 14.51
N PRO A 307 -13.18 -6.72 14.41
CA PRO A 307 -12.26 -7.31 13.45
C PRO A 307 -12.90 -7.66 12.09
N THR A 308 -14.19 -7.39 11.91
CA THR A 308 -14.97 -7.65 10.70
C THR A 308 -16.01 -6.55 10.51
N TYR A 309 -16.20 -6.06 9.28
CA TYR A 309 -17.18 -5.02 8.95
C TYR A 309 -18.14 -5.46 7.84
N GLY A 310 -19.32 -4.84 7.75
CA GLY A 310 -20.35 -5.23 6.79
C GLY A 310 -20.26 -4.56 5.42
N SER A 311 -19.56 -3.42 5.32
CA SER A 311 -19.42 -2.64 4.08
C SER A 311 -18.81 -3.46 2.96
N THR A 312 -19.35 -3.33 1.75
CA THR A 312 -18.85 -4.05 0.56
C THR A 312 -17.51 -3.47 0.08
N PRO A 313 -16.76 -4.17 -0.77
CA PRO A 313 -15.56 -3.60 -1.39
C PRO A 313 -15.84 -2.27 -2.10
N ASP A 314 -16.96 -2.15 -2.81
CA ASP A 314 -17.34 -0.92 -3.52
C ASP A 314 -17.63 0.24 -2.55
N ASP A 315 -18.25 -0.03 -1.40
CA ASP A 315 -18.54 1.00 -0.38
C ASP A 315 -17.27 1.65 0.18
N VAL A 316 -16.14 0.93 0.19
CA VAL A 316 -14.87 1.43 0.74
C VAL A 316 -13.89 1.94 -0.31
N GLY A 317 -14.10 1.66 -1.59
CA GLY A 317 -13.20 2.08 -2.68
C GLY A 317 -12.45 0.95 -3.39
N GLY A 318 -12.82 -0.31 -3.14
CA GLY A 318 -12.28 -1.52 -3.75
C GLY A 318 -11.25 -2.26 -2.88
N GLY A 319 -10.74 -1.63 -1.83
CA GLY A 319 -9.69 -2.14 -0.95
C GLY A 319 -10.20 -3.02 0.20
N SER A 320 -9.40 -3.12 1.28
CA SER A 320 -9.78 -3.88 2.48
C SER A 320 -8.97 -3.50 3.73
N VAL A 321 -9.59 -3.69 4.90
CA VAL A 321 -8.87 -3.72 6.18
C VAL A 321 -9.00 -5.10 6.81
N GLY A 322 -7.89 -5.73 7.15
CA GLY A 322 -7.87 -7.07 7.72
C GLY A 322 -6.95 -7.16 8.93
N VAL A 323 -7.44 -7.81 10.00
CA VAL A 323 -6.60 -8.23 11.12
C VAL A 323 -6.18 -9.68 10.93
N VAL A 324 -4.91 -9.99 11.17
CA VAL A 324 -4.37 -11.35 11.10
C VAL A 324 -4.76 -12.15 12.35
N PRO A 325 -5.24 -13.40 12.23
CA PRO A 325 -5.52 -14.13 10.98
C PRO A 325 -6.79 -13.65 10.27
N PHE A 326 -6.71 -13.54 8.94
CA PHE A 326 -7.79 -12.97 8.13
C PHE A 326 -9.07 -13.82 8.19
N ARG A 327 -10.20 -13.14 8.29
CA ARG A 327 -11.55 -13.71 8.22
C ARG A 327 -12.11 -13.62 6.82
N LEU A 328 -13.16 -14.39 6.55
CA LEU A 328 -13.89 -14.31 5.29
C LEU A 328 -14.77 -13.05 5.29
N HIS A 329 -14.69 -12.26 4.21
CA HIS A 329 -15.48 -11.04 4.00
C HIS A 329 -16.82 -11.41 3.36
N MET A 330 -17.81 -11.77 4.19
CA MET A 330 -19.09 -12.34 3.74
C MET A 330 -19.85 -11.45 2.74
N SER A 331 -19.83 -10.13 2.93
CA SER A 331 -20.47 -9.15 2.03
C SER A 331 -19.68 -8.88 0.75
N GLY A 332 -18.39 -9.22 0.72
CA GLY A 332 -17.56 -9.15 -0.48
C GLY A 332 -17.44 -10.46 -1.26
N CYS A 333 -18.16 -11.51 -0.84
CA CYS A 333 -18.23 -12.76 -1.58
C CYS A 333 -19.37 -12.72 -2.61
N GLU A 334 -19.16 -13.35 -3.76
CA GLU A 334 -20.16 -13.49 -4.81
C GLU A 334 -20.28 -14.94 -5.24
N PRO A 335 -21.49 -15.54 -5.25
CA PRO A 335 -22.71 -15.01 -4.67
C PRO A 335 -22.60 -14.79 -3.14
N LEU A 336 -23.52 -13.99 -2.59
CA LEU A 336 -23.58 -13.74 -1.15
C LEU A 336 -23.76 -15.05 -0.37
N SER A 337 -23.02 -15.19 0.73
CA SER A 337 -23.14 -16.37 1.59
C SER A 337 -24.54 -16.50 2.17
N GLY A 338 -25.09 -17.71 2.12
CA GLY A 338 -26.46 -18.02 2.53
C GLY A 338 -27.50 -17.68 1.46
N GLY A 339 -27.07 -17.20 0.29
CA GLY A 339 -27.94 -16.98 -0.85
C GLY A 339 -28.35 -18.28 -1.56
N THR A 340 -29.27 -18.11 -2.50
CA THR A 340 -29.75 -19.17 -3.38
C THR A 340 -29.48 -18.77 -4.82
N VAL A 341 -28.96 -19.70 -5.61
CA VAL A 341 -28.57 -19.47 -7.01
C VAL A 341 -29.13 -20.56 -7.89
N SER A 342 -29.76 -20.14 -8.98
CA SER A 342 -30.15 -20.99 -10.09
C SER A 342 -28.99 -21.11 -11.06
N ILE A 343 -28.48 -22.32 -11.29
CA ILE A 343 -27.48 -22.58 -12.34
C ILE A 343 -28.19 -23.13 -13.58
N GLY A 344 -27.96 -22.49 -14.74
CA GLY A 344 -28.39 -23.00 -16.05
C GLY A 344 -27.34 -23.95 -16.63
N GLU A 345 -27.09 -23.86 -17.94
CA GLU A 345 -26.00 -24.61 -18.60
C GLU A 345 -24.60 -24.11 -18.21
N SER A 346 -24.51 -22.90 -17.64
CA SER A 346 -23.26 -22.33 -17.15
C SER A 346 -22.89 -22.87 -15.77
N SER A 347 -21.62 -23.21 -15.56
CA SER A 347 -21.10 -23.59 -14.26
C SER A 347 -21.01 -22.37 -13.32
N LEU A 348 -21.46 -22.51 -12.08
CA LEU A 348 -21.26 -21.48 -11.05
C LEU A 348 -19.76 -21.27 -10.79
N VAL A 349 -19.38 -20.00 -10.70
CA VAL A 349 -18.10 -19.54 -10.15
C VAL A 349 -18.39 -18.81 -8.84
N ALA A 350 -17.87 -19.32 -7.73
CA ALA A 350 -17.96 -18.66 -6.44
C ALA A 350 -16.69 -17.87 -6.16
N ARG A 351 -16.82 -16.55 -6.04
CA ARG A 351 -15.77 -15.59 -5.70
C ARG A 351 -15.77 -15.39 -4.19
N LEU A 352 -14.83 -16.02 -3.50
CA LEU A 352 -14.68 -15.89 -2.05
C LEU A 352 -13.63 -14.82 -1.75
N ARG A 353 -13.96 -13.83 -0.92
CA ARG A 353 -13.06 -12.72 -0.56
C ARG A 353 -12.72 -12.74 0.92
N TRP A 354 -11.47 -12.50 1.27
CA TRP A 354 -11.00 -12.31 2.64
C TRP A 354 -10.76 -10.83 2.95
N TYR A 355 -10.67 -10.47 4.23
CA TYR A 355 -10.33 -9.10 4.65
C TYR A 355 -8.86 -8.72 4.40
N GLY A 356 -8.04 -9.65 3.93
CA GLY A 356 -6.65 -9.42 3.56
C GLY A 356 -6.15 -10.50 2.60
N PRO A 357 -4.90 -10.37 2.13
CA PRO A 357 -4.37 -11.19 1.06
C PRO A 357 -4.11 -12.62 1.54
N VAL A 358 -4.39 -13.60 0.69
CA VAL A 358 -4.27 -15.02 1.04
C VAL A 358 -3.43 -15.77 0.02
N VAL A 359 -2.74 -16.82 0.46
CA VAL A 359 -1.98 -17.75 -0.39
C VAL A 359 -2.14 -19.19 0.12
N TRP A 360 -1.92 -20.18 -0.75
CA TRP A 360 -1.92 -21.59 -0.36
C TRP A 360 -0.73 -22.34 -0.96
N PRO A 361 0.42 -22.41 -0.28
CA PRO A 361 1.66 -22.95 -0.85
C PRO A 361 1.61 -24.46 -1.15
N GLY A 362 0.59 -25.18 -0.68
CA GLY A 362 0.34 -26.58 -1.07
C GLY A 362 -0.95 -27.11 -0.49
N GLY A 363 -1.54 -28.13 -1.12
CA GLY A 363 -2.84 -28.68 -0.73
C GLY A 363 -4.04 -27.82 -1.18
N PRO A 364 -5.27 -28.32 -1.02
CA PRO A 364 -6.48 -27.56 -1.36
C PRO A 364 -6.73 -26.45 -0.32
N PRO A 365 -6.95 -25.19 -0.73
CA PRO A 365 -7.18 -24.08 0.20
C PRO A 365 -8.51 -24.19 0.95
N LEU A 366 -9.48 -24.89 0.37
CA LEU A 366 -10.84 -25.01 0.88
C LEU A 366 -11.24 -26.48 1.01
N SER A 367 -11.96 -26.77 2.08
CA SER A 367 -12.73 -28.00 2.22
C SER A 367 -14.17 -27.72 1.79
N VAL A 368 -14.73 -28.63 1.02
CA VAL A 368 -16.09 -28.51 0.51
C VAL A 368 -16.95 -29.61 1.10
N GLU A 369 -18.08 -29.22 1.63
CA GLU A 369 -19.13 -30.13 2.07
C GLU A 369 -20.42 -29.76 1.34
N ARG A 370 -21.33 -30.72 1.21
CA ARG A 370 -22.67 -30.48 0.66
C ARG A 370 -23.75 -31.21 1.44
N ARG A 371 -24.99 -30.83 1.21
CA ARG A 371 -26.19 -31.54 1.66
C ARG A 371 -27.31 -31.35 0.66
N ALA A 372 -28.29 -32.26 0.64
CA ALA A 372 -29.45 -32.09 -0.23
C ALA A 372 -30.17 -30.77 0.08
N SER A 373 -30.56 -30.02 -0.95
CA SER A 373 -31.42 -28.85 -0.83
C SER A 373 -32.88 -29.25 -1.10
N PRO A 374 -33.87 -28.62 -0.44
CA PRO A 374 -33.72 -27.68 0.68
C PRO A 374 -33.59 -28.43 2.02
N GLY A 375 -32.65 -28.00 2.87
CA GLY A 375 -32.63 -28.37 4.29
C GLY A 375 -32.29 -29.83 4.62
N GLY A 376 -31.53 -30.52 3.76
CA GLY A 376 -31.09 -31.90 3.97
C GLY A 376 -30.37 -32.13 5.31
N ALA A 377 -30.47 -33.36 5.82
CA ALA A 377 -29.89 -33.72 7.10
C ALA A 377 -28.40 -34.08 6.97
N GLY A 378 -27.54 -33.27 7.60
CA GLY A 378 -26.11 -33.54 7.71
C GLY A 378 -25.29 -33.06 6.50
N TRP A 379 -24.05 -32.67 6.76
CA TRP A 379 -23.08 -32.27 5.74
C TRP A 379 -22.21 -33.47 5.37
N GLU A 380 -22.07 -33.75 4.07
CA GLU A 380 -21.15 -34.76 3.54
C GLU A 380 -19.95 -34.10 2.86
N PRO A 381 -18.72 -34.63 3.01
CA PRO A 381 -17.55 -34.08 2.35
C PRO A 381 -17.59 -34.33 0.83
N VAL A 382 -17.22 -33.33 0.04
CA VAL A 382 -17.04 -33.44 -1.41
C VAL A 382 -15.54 -33.51 -1.73
N PRO A 383 -15.10 -34.43 -2.61
CA PRO A 383 -13.71 -34.50 -3.01
C PRO A 383 -13.21 -33.17 -3.59
N SER A 384 -12.06 -32.67 -3.13
CA SER A 384 -11.50 -31.38 -3.59
C SER A 384 -11.21 -31.35 -5.09
N VAL A 385 -10.94 -32.51 -5.70
CA VAL A 385 -10.79 -32.70 -7.15
C VAL A 385 -12.03 -32.30 -7.96
N HIS A 386 -13.21 -32.18 -7.33
CA HIS A 386 -14.41 -31.71 -8.01
C HIS A 386 -14.43 -30.18 -8.21
N PHE A 387 -13.49 -29.46 -7.57
CA PHE A 387 -13.41 -28.01 -7.63
C PHE A 387 -12.02 -27.55 -8.07
N LEU A 388 -11.99 -26.43 -8.79
CA LEU A 388 -10.77 -25.69 -9.09
C LEU A 388 -10.76 -24.42 -8.24
N CYS A 389 -9.67 -24.18 -7.53
CA CYS A 389 -9.45 -22.95 -6.77
C CYS A 389 -8.37 -22.13 -7.49
N LEU A 390 -8.72 -20.92 -7.92
CA LEU A 390 -7.85 -20.03 -8.68
C LEU A 390 -7.70 -18.71 -7.93
N HIS A 391 -6.51 -18.12 -7.96
CA HIS A 391 -6.31 -16.75 -7.52
C HIS A 391 -6.99 -15.80 -8.49
N ASP A 392 -7.60 -14.75 -7.97
CA ASP A 392 -7.92 -13.58 -8.80
C ASP A 392 -6.60 -12.85 -9.13
N PRO A 393 -6.32 -12.55 -10.42
CA PRO A 393 -5.08 -11.89 -10.83
C PRO A 393 -5.02 -10.42 -10.40
N ASP A 394 -6.19 -9.80 -10.16
CA ASP A 394 -6.31 -8.37 -9.86
C ASP A 394 -6.59 -8.12 -8.37
N ASP A 395 -6.96 -9.16 -7.61
CA ASP A 395 -7.28 -9.07 -6.19
C ASP A 395 -6.72 -10.25 -5.37
N SER A 396 -5.61 -10.00 -4.68
CA SER A 396 -4.96 -10.99 -3.81
C SER A 396 -5.81 -11.51 -2.65
N ASN A 397 -6.95 -10.87 -2.37
CA ASN A 397 -7.86 -11.27 -1.30
C ASN A 397 -8.90 -12.27 -1.78
N VAL A 398 -8.89 -12.65 -3.06
CA VAL A 398 -9.96 -13.41 -3.70
C VAL A 398 -9.51 -14.76 -4.22
N ILE A 399 -10.36 -15.76 -3.99
CA ILE A 399 -10.27 -17.09 -4.58
C ILE A 399 -11.54 -17.34 -5.39
N HIS A 400 -11.36 -17.63 -6.68
CA HIS A 400 -12.41 -18.16 -7.54
C HIS A 400 -12.50 -19.66 -7.33
N VAL A 401 -13.70 -20.16 -7.06
CA VAL A 401 -14.00 -21.58 -6.91
C VAL A 401 -14.94 -21.99 -8.01
N GLU A 402 -14.47 -22.89 -8.87
CA GLU A 402 -15.17 -23.34 -10.06
C GLU A 402 -15.38 -24.85 -10.03
N SER A 403 -16.32 -25.33 -10.82
CA SER A 403 -16.52 -26.76 -11.04
C SER A 403 -15.43 -27.33 -11.94
N ALA A 404 -14.76 -28.41 -11.52
CA ALA A 404 -13.61 -28.95 -12.26
C ALA A 404 -13.96 -29.60 -13.61
N ALA A 405 -15.19 -30.07 -13.75
CA ALA A 405 -15.75 -30.59 -14.99
C ALA A 405 -17.28 -30.58 -14.91
N GLN A 406 -17.94 -30.73 -16.06
CA GLN A 406 -19.39 -30.89 -16.12
C GLN A 406 -19.85 -32.08 -15.26
N GLY A 407 -20.88 -31.88 -14.43
CA GLY A 407 -21.40 -32.89 -13.50
C GLY A 407 -20.55 -33.11 -12.23
N LEU A 408 -19.42 -32.41 -12.10
CA LEU A 408 -18.67 -32.28 -10.85
C LEU A 408 -18.83 -30.86 -10.31
N GLY A 409 -18.52 -30.65 -9.03
CA GLY A 409 -18.53 -29.32 -8.43
C GLY A 409 -19.92 -28.88 -7.97
N PHE A 410 -20.33 -27.68 -8.38
CA PHE A 410 -21.63 -27.09 -8.04
C PHE A 410 -22.73 -27.69 -8.92
N VAL A 411 -23.58 -28.51 -8.31
CA VAL A 411 -24.72 -29.19 -8.94
C VAL A 411 -26.01 -28.76 -8.26
N SER A 412 -27.07 -28.58 -9.04
CA SER A 412 -28.43 -28.28 -8.57
C SER A 412 -28.98 -29.32 -7.59
N GLY A 413 -29.90 -28.88 -6.73
CA GLY A 413 -30.50 -29.71 -5.68
C GLY A 413 -29.57 -29.93 -4.48
N TRP A 414 -28.46 -29.19 -4.39
CA TRP A 414 -27.50 -29.26 -3.29
C TRP A 414 -27.25 -27.88 -2.69
N GLU A 415 -27.07 -27.86 -1.39
CA GLU A 415 -26.47 -26.74 -0.66
C GLU A 415 -25.00 -27.08 -0.37
N TYR A 416 -24.10 -26.14 -0.66
CA TYR A 416 -22.67 -26.29 -0.45
C TYR A 416 -22.19 -25.44 0.71
N ARG A 417 -21.17 -25.93 1.41
CA ARG A 417 -20.44 -25.22 2.46
C ARG A 417 -18.95 -25.32 2.22
N LEU A 418 -18.31 -24.17 2.09
CA LEU A 418 -16.88 -24.05 1.85
C LEU A 418 -16.23 -23.49 3.12
N ARG A 419 -15.16 -24.15 3.59
CA ARG A 419 -14.39 -23.73 4.78
C ARG A 419 -12.90 -23.69 4.46
N PRO A 420 -12.14 -22.70 4.97
CA PRO A 420 -10.68 -22.71 4.89
C PRO A 420 -10.08 -23.98 5.47
N THR A 421 -9.05 -24.52 4.82
CA THR A 421 -8.21 -25.58 5.38
C THR A 421 -6.98 -24.99 6.06
N GLY A 422 -6.18 -25.84 6.71
CA GLY A 422 -4.86 -25.45 7.23
C GLY A 422 -3.82 -25.11 6.16
N HIS A 423 -4.18 -25.17 4.88
CA HIS A 423 -3.32 -24.82 3.76
C HIS A 423 -3.50 -23.38 3.29
N LEU A 424 -4.64 -22.76 3.61
CA LEU A 424 -4.90 -21.36 3.27
C LEU A 424 -4.35 -20.47 4.38
N VAL A 425 -3.36 -19.65 4.02
CA VAL A 425 -2.63 -18.79 4.95
C VAL A 425 -2.70 -17.33 4.53
N CYS A 426 -2.57 -16.43 5.50
CA CYS A 426 -2.42 -15.00 5.25
C CYS A 426 -1.12 -14.74 4.48
N ALA A 427 -1.15 -13.90 3.46
CA ALA A 427 0.02 -13.52 2.68
C ALA A 427 0.88 -12.46 3.40
N VAL A 428 1.24 -12.74 4.65
CA VAL A 428 2.14 -11.93 5.48
C VAL A 428 3.38 -12.73 5.82
N SER A 429 4.43 -12.09 6.35
CA SER A 429 5.73 -12.71 6.63
C SER A 429 5.63 -13.99 7.47
N ALA A 430 4.78 -14.00 8.50
CA ALA A 430 4.58 -15.15 9.37
C ALA A 430 3.74 -16.29 8.75
N ALA A 431 3.03 -16.02 7.66
CA ALA A 431 2.11 -16.94 6.97
C ALA A 431 1.18 -17.76 7.89
N PRO A 432 0.48 -17.14 8.86
CA PRO A 432 -0.47 -17.84 9.73
C PRO A 432 -1.67 -18.36 8.94
N VAL A 433 -2.28 -19.44 9.42
CA VAL A 433 -3.52 -19.97 8.83
C VAL A 433 -4.64 -18.96 9.00
N VAL A 434 -5.44 -18.75 7.94
CA VAL A 434 -6.62 -17.86 8.02
C VAL A 434 -7.63 -18.38 9.06
N ALA A 435 -8.60 -17.56 9.45
CA ALA A 435 -9.61 -17.97 10.43
C ALA A 435 -10.48 -19.13 9.90
N VAL A 436 -10.26 -20.34 10.42
CA VAL A 436 -10.95 -21.58 9.98
C VAL A 436 -12.41 -21.71 10.46
N GLY A 437 -12.87 -20.79 11.32
CA GLY A 437 -14.23 -20.80 11.86
C GLY A 437 -15.30 -20.37 10.87
N ASP A 438 -14.92 -19.56 9.89
CA ASP A 438 -15.83 -18.99 8.90
C ASP A 438 -16.21 -20.04 7.85
N ALA A 439 -17.45 -19.96 7.37
CA ALA A 439 -17.96 -20.86 6.34
C ALA A 439 -18.85 -20.08 5.37
N TRP A 440 -18.52 -20.14 4.09
CA TRP A 440 -19.39 -19.67 3.03
C TRP A 440 -20.38 -20.76 2.68
N THR A 441 -21.65 -20.42 2.52
CA THR A 441 -22.70 -21.37 2.13
C THR A 441 -23.46 -20.87 0.92
N ILE A 442 -23.90 -21.77 0.06
CA ILE A 442 -24.79 -21.43 -1.05
C ILE A 442 -25.77 -22.55 -1.30
N GLU A 443 -27.02 -22.21 -1.56
CA GLU A 443 -28.02 -23.14 -2.05
C GLU A 443 -28.07 -23.07 -3.57
N ILE A 444 -27.87 -24.21 -4.24
CA ILE A 444 -28.04 -24.30 -5.69
C ILE A 444 -29.44 -24.81 -5.95
N GLU A 445 -30.32 -23.88 -6.27
CA GLU A 445 -31.68 -24.20 -6.65
C GLU A 445 -31.67 -25.09 -7.87
N GLN A 446 -32.48 -26.13 -7.79
CA GLN A 446 -32.87 -26.86 -8.96
C GLN A 446 -33.73 -25.92 -9.78
N THR A 447 -33.12 -25.37 -10.83
CA THR A 447 -33.87 -24.92 -11.97
C THR A 447 -34.57 -26.17 -12.49
N ASP A 448 -35.86 -26.31 -12.18
CA ASP A 448 -36.79 -27.21 -12.86
C ASP A 448 -36.98 -26.79 -14.32
N VAL A 449 -35.94 -26.22 -14.96
CA VAL A 449 -35.89 -26.04 -16.40
C VAL A 449 -35.44 -27.40 -16.90
N CYS A 450 -36.39 -28.32 -17.04
CA CYS A 450 -36.16 -29.32 -18.05
C CYS A 450 -36.00 -28.55 -19.35
N ILE A 451 -34.86 -28.73 -20.00
CA ILE A 451 -34.52 -27.97 -21.21
C ILE A 451 -35.60 -28.14 -22.31
N GLY A 452 -36.36 -29.23 -22.26
CA GLY A 452 -37.51 -29.49 -23.13
C GLY A 452 -38.86 -29.01 -22.60
N ASP A 453 -38.96 -28.39 -21.41
CA ASP A 453 -40.20 -27.80 -20.86
C ASP A 453 -40.28 -26.33 -21.31
N LEU A 454 -40.71 -26.17 -22.55
CA LEU A 454 -40.75 -24.90 -23.25
C LEU A 454 -41.98 -24.07 -22.86
N ASP A 455 -43.04 -24.72 -22.39
CA ASP A 455 -44.26 -24.04 -21.93
C ASP A 455 -44.30 -23.75 -20.42
N GLY A 456 -43.40 -24.36 -19.65
CA GLY A 456 -43.21 -24.15 -18.21
C GLY A 456 -44.21 -24.91 -17.34
N ASP A 457 -44.79 -26.01 -17.84
CA ASP A 457 -45.83 -26.78 -17.12
C ASP A 457 -45.30 -27.85 -16.15
N GLY A 458 -43.97 -28.04 -16.11
CA GLY A 458 -43.31 -29.03 -15.27
C GLY A 458 -43.18 -30.41 -15.92
N GLY A 459 -43.35 -30.52 -17.24
CA GLY A 459 -43.08 -31.71 -18.03
C GLY A 459 -42.58 -31.39 -19.44
N VAL A 460 -41.93 -32.37 -20.07
CA VAL A 460 -41.64 -32.36 -21.52
C VAL A 460 -42.64 -33.25 -22.21
N GLY A 461 -43.57 -32.62 -22.92
CA GLY A 461 -44.68 -33.28 -23.54
C GLY A 461 -44.98 -32.77 -24.94
N VAL A 462 -46.20 -33.05 -25.37
CA VAL A 462 -46.68 -32.67 -26.69
C VAL A 462 -46.76 -31.16 -26.83
N THR A 463 -47.06 -30.44 -25.76
CA THR A 463 -47.17 -28.97 -25.80
C THR A 463 -45.81 -28.34 -26.09
N ASP A 464 -44.74 -28.82 -25.45
CA ASP A 464 -43.38 -28.35 -25.72
C ASP A 464 -42.90 -28.67 -27.11
N LEU A 465 -43.20 -29.89 -27.59
CA LEU A 465 -42.94 -30.25 -28.99
C LEU A 465 -43.62 -29.28 -29.96
N LEU A 466 -44.84 -28.85 -29.66
CA LEU A 466 -45.56 -27.89 -30.50
C LEU A 466 -44.96 -26.48 -30.40
N VAL A 467 -44.43 -26.09 -29.23
CA VAL A 467 -43.68 -24.84 -29.07
C VAL A 467 -42.40 -24.88 -29.93
N LEU A 468 -41.61 -25.95 -29.84
CA LEU A 468 -40.39 -26.13 -30.64
C LEU A 468 -40.69 -26.09 -32.14
N LEU A 469 -41.72 -26.82 -32.59
CA LEU A 469 -42.10 -26.84 -34.01
C LEU A 469 -42.65 -25.49 -34.50
N ALA A 470 -43.22 -24.66 -33.60
CA ALA A 470 -43.66 -23.30 -33.94
C ALA A 470 -42.47 -22.34 -34.18
N CYS A 471 -41.32 -22.66 -33.62
CA CYS A 471 -40.08 -21.90 -33.73
C CYS A 471 -39.11 -22.42 -34.81
N TRP A 472 -39.53 -23.40 -35.62
CA TRP A 472 -38.66 -24.08 -36.59
C TRP A 472 -38.00 -23.13 -37.61
N GLY A 473 -36.67 -23.21 -37.75
CA GLY A 473 -35.87 -22.36 -38.62
C GLY A 473 -34.90 -21.47 -37.84
N ASP A 474 -34.50 -20.34 -38.43
CA ASP A 474 -33.56 -19.41 -37.80
C ASP A 474 -34.12 -18.85 -36.48
N VAL A 475 -33.26 -18.71 -35.48
CA VAL A 475 -33.65 -18.16 -34.17
C VAL A 475 -34.01 -16.68 -34.28
N ASP A 476 -35.31 -16.35 -34.20
CA ASP A 476 -35.83 -14.99 -34.12
C ASP A 476 -36.84 -14.84 -32.98
N GLY A 477 -36.48 -14.03 -31.98
CA GLY A 477 -37.31 -13.75 -30.81
C GLY A 477 -37.08 -14.70 -29.62
N GLU A 478 -37.59 -14.29 -28.46
CA GLU A 478 -37.32 -14.91 -27.16
C GLU A 478 -37.77 -16.39 -27.07
N LEU A 479 -38.86 -16.75 -27.76
CA LEU A 479 -39.36 -18.13 -27.78
C LEU A 479 -38.49 -19.06 -28.64
N ALA A 480 -37.94 -18.54 -29.74
CA ALA A 480 -37.04 -19.30 -30.61
C ALA A 480 -35.69 -19.55 -29.91
N VAL A 481 -35.19 -18.57 -29.16
CA VAL A 481 -33.98 -18.73 -28.31
C VAL A 481 -34.15 -19.85 -27.29
N ARG A 482 -35.35 -20.02 -26.71
CA ARG A 482 -35.63 -21.12 -25.78
C ARG A 482 -35.83 -22.47 -26.48
N SER A 483 -36.14 -22.47 -27.76
CA SER A 483 -36.40 -23.69 -28.55
C SER A 483 -35.16 -24.23 -29.26
N ASP A 484 -34.09 -23.43 -29.34
CA ASP A 484 -32.75 -23.81 -29.78
C ASP A 484 -32.02 -24.42 -28.57
N LEU A 485 -32.07 -25.75 -28.49
CA LEU A 485 -31.60 -26.54 -27.36
C LEU A 485 -30.14 -26.95 -27.49
N ASP A 486 -29.54 -26.83 -28.68
CA ASP A 486 -28.12 -27.11 -28.89
C ASP A 486 -27.26 -25.85 -29.16
N GLY A 487 -27.90 -24.69 -29.29
CA GLY A 487 -27.28 -23.38 -29.36
C GLY A 487 -26.62 -23.08 -30.70
N ASP A 488 -27.10 -23.68 -31.80
CA ASP A 488 -26.53 -23.51 -33.14
C ASP A 488 -27.16 -22.36 -33.97
N ASP A 489 -28.00 -21.54 -33.32
CA ASP A 489 -28.80 -20.45 -33.89
C ASP A 489 -29.90 -20.91 -34.87
N VAL A 490 -30.23 -22.22 -34.93
CA VAL A 490 -31.28 -22.79 -35.79
C VAL A 490 -32.11 -23.84 -35.04
N VAL A 491 -33.40 -23.58 -34.82
CA VAL A 491 -34.34 -24.59 -34.31
C VAL A 491 -34.64 -25.63 -35.39
N GLY A 492 -34.05 -26.81 -35.27
CA GLY A 492 -34.07 -27.87 -36.26
C GLY A 492 -34.21 -29.27 -35.69
N VAL A 493 -33.66 -30.23 -36.44
CA VAL A 493 -33.80 -31.65 -36.12
C VAL A 493 -33.03 -32.02 -34.85
N LEU A 494 -31.91 -31.34 -34.57
CA LEU A 494 -31.10 -31.64 -33.39
C LEU A 494 -31.81 -31.20 -32.11
N ASP A 495 -32.48 -30.04 -32.10
CA ASP A 495 -33.32 -29.58 -30.99
C ASP A 495 -34.52 -30.50 -30.76
N LEU A 496 -35.19 -30.91 -31.84
CA LEU A 496 -36.27 -31.89 -31.76
C LEU A 496 -35.80 -33.20 -31.12
N LEU A 497 -34.62 -33.69 -31.49
CA LEU A 497 -34.03 -34.88 -30.88
C LEU A 497 -33.61 -34.64 -29.43
N GLY A 498 -33.13 -33.43 -29.11
CA GLY A 498 -32.86 -32.98 -27.74
C GLY A 498 -34.11 -33.03 -26.86
N LEU A 499 -35.21 -32.42 -27.32
CA LEU A 499 -36.51 -32.40 -26.65
C LEU A 499 -37.06 -33.81 -26.43
N LEU A 500 -37.07 -34.65 -27.49
CA LEU A 500 -37.51 -36.04 -27.37
C LEU A 500 -36.61 -36.87 -26.44
N GLY A 501 -35.33 -36.50 -26.31
CA GLY A 501 -34.37 -37.13 -25.43
C GLY A 501 -34.68 -36.95 -23.94
N VAL A 502 -35.42 -35.90 -23.58
CA VAL A 502 -35.83 -35.57 -22.21
C VAL A 502 -37.35 -35.69 -21.98
N TRP A 503 -38.05 -36.44 -22.84
CA TRP A 503 -39.51 -36.59 -22.81
C TRP A 503 -40.03 -37.21 -21.50
N GLY A 504 -41.05 -36.58 -20.91
CA GLY A 504 -41.70 -37.02 -19.68
C GLY A 504 -41.74 -35.92 -18.61
N PRO A 505 -42.22 -36.23 -17.40
CA PRO A 505 -42.24 -35.27 -16.30
C PRO A 505 -40.83 -34.75 -16.02
N CYS A 506 -40.70 -33.45 -15.73
CA CYS A 506 -39.47 -32.91 -15.17
C CYS A 506 -39.26 -33.60 -13.83
N THR A 507 -38.25 -34.47 -13.73
CA THR A 507 -37.93 -35.11 -12.46
C THR A 507 -37.23 -34.08 -11.59
N SER A 508 -37.96 -33.60 -10.57
CA SER A 508 -37.34 -32.99 -9.38
C SER A 508 -36.37 -33.97 -8.73
#